data_AF-A0A160TFR3-F1
#
_entry.id   AF-A0A160TFR3-F1
#
_cell.length_a   1.000
_cell.length_b   1.000
_cell.length_c   1.000
_cell.angle_alpha   90.00
_cell.angle_beta   90.00
_cell.angle_gamma   90.00
#
_symmetry.space_group_name_H-M   'P 1'
#
loop_
_entity.id
_entity.type
_entity.pdbx_description
1 polymer ?
#
loop_
_entity_poly.entity_id
_entity_poly.type
_entity_poly.pdbx_seq_one_letter_code
_entity_poly.pdbx_strand_id
1 'polypeptide(L)'
;MIETSRRGFLQLGATGTAALAIGSGLATLTGCSKKPATAQGYKVLREGDLLFLGALAPAVLVKAYPGPLGLDARERLLKQLDSILNTLQGHARGELLMMFDLMNSAPLRLATGAPWGSWSEASVKDADDFLNSWKHSSLQIKRMGYAGLCKLISISWYTQPENFPTTGYPGPPVKIPTPVSA
;
A
#
# COMPACT_ATOMS: atom_id res chain seq x y z
N MET A 1 -31.08 -21.16 21.76
CA MET A 1 -30.53 -21.95 22.88
C MET A 1 -29.22 -22.53 22.38
N ILE A 2 -28.07 -22.10 22.93
CA ILE A 2 -26.78 -22.61 22.49
C ILE A 2 -26.71 -24.06 22.98
N GLU A 3 -26.71 -25.02 22.07
CA GLU A 3 -26.52 -26.42 22.44
C GLU A 3 -25.12 -26.60 23.04
N THR A 4 -25.07 -26.86 24.34
CA THR A 4 -23.84 -27.09 25.10
C THR A 4 -23.31 -28.50 24.84
N SER A 5 -22.94 -28.77 23.59
CA SER A 5 -22.15 -29.94 23.20
C SER A 5 -20.66 -29.66 23.48
N ARG A 6 -19.87 -30.68 23.84
CA ARG A 6 -18.40 -30.57 23.98
C ARG A 6 -17.75 -29.93 22.73
N ARG A 7 -18.27 -30.27 21.55
CA ARG A 7 -17.82 -29.71 20.27
C ARG A 7 -18.23 -28.25 20.12
N GLY A 8 -19.45 -27.90 20.56
CA GLY A 8 -19.94 -26.52 20.58
C GLY A 8 -19.12 -25.62 21.49
N PHE A 9 -18.74 -26.09 22.68
CA PHE A 9 -17.88 -25.36 23.61
C PHE A 9 -16.46 -25.13 23.05
N LEU A 10 -15.85 -26.16 22.46
CA LEU A 10 -14.53 -26.03 21.81
C LEU A 10 -14.58 -25.10 20.61
N GLN A 11 -15.65 -25.14 19.80
CA GLN A 11 -15.85 -24.21 18.70
C GLN A 11 -16.01 -22.78 19.20
N LEU A 12 -16.79 -22.56 20.25
CA LEU A 12 -17.01 -21.22 20.82
C LEU A 12 -15.72 -20.65 21.41
N GLY A 13 -14.94 -21.49 22.11
CA GLY A 13 -13.61 -21.11 22.61
C GLY A 13 -12.62 -20.79 21.48
N ALA A 14 -12.58 -21.61 20.43
CA ALA A 14 -11.73 -21.36 19.26
C ALA A 14 -12.13 -20.07 18.53
N THR A 15 -13.44 -19.84 18.30
CA THR A 15 -13.95 -18.63 17.66
C THR A 15 -13.71 -17.39 18.52
N GLY A 16 -13.93 -17.48 19.84
CA GLY A 16 -13.67 -16.37 20.76
C GLY A 16 -12.19 -16.00 20.81
N THR A 17 -11.30 -16.99 20.85
CA THR A 17 -9.85 -16.76 20.83
C THR A 17 -9.40 -16.16 19.50
N ALA A 18 -9.94 -16.64 18.38
CA ALA A 18 -9.66 -16.06 17.06
C ALA A 18 -10.15 -14.60 16.96
N ALA A 19 -11.35 -14.31 17.45
CA ALA A 19 -11.90 -12.95 17.47
C ALA A 19 -11.06 -12.01 18.35
N LEU A 20 -10.65 -12.47 19.53
CA LEU A 20 -9.77 -11.72 20.43
C LEU A 20 -8.38 -11.51 19.82
N ALA A 21 -7.79 -12.52 19.18
CA ALA A 21 -6.48 -12.41 18.53
C ALA A 21 -6.50 -11.41 17.36
N ILE A 22 -7.56 -11.43 16.55
CA ILE A 22 -7.77 -10.45 15.47
C ILE A 22 -7.97 -9.05 16.05
N GLY A 23 -8.84 -8.92 17.07
CA GLY A 23 -9.11 -7.64 17.73
C GLY A 23 -7.88 -7.05 18.43
N SER A 24 -7.10 -7.88 19.13
CA SER A 24 -5.86 -7.46 19.78
C SER A 24 -4.80 -7.06 18.75
N GLY A 25 -4.71 -7.75 17.61
CA GLY A 25 -3.82 -7.35 16.52
C GLY A 25 -4.12 -5.95 16.01
N LEU A 26 -5.40 -5.65 15.72
CA LEU A 26 -5.84 -4.31 15.32
C LEU A 26 -5.59 -3.26 16.42
N ALA A 27 -5.81 -3.62 17.69
CA ALA A 27 -5.53 -2.74 18.82
C ALA A 27 -4.03 -2.47 18.99
N THR A 28 -3.15 -3.43 18.72
CA THR A 28 -1.69 -3.19 18.76
C THR A 28 -1.21 -2.26 17.64
N LEU A 29 -1.87 -2.29 16.47
CA LEU A 29 -1.58 -1.37 15.36
C LEU A 29 -1.98 0.08 15.68
N THR A 30 -2.98 0.27 16.54
CA THR A 30 -3.58 1.59 16.82
C THR A 30 -3.26 2.15 18.21
N GLY A 31 -2.88 1.31 19.18
CA GLY A 31 -2.97 1.63 20.60
C GLY A 31 -1.66 1.92 21.34
N CYS A 32 -0.51 1.33 20.97
CA CYS A 32 0.69 1.40 21.83
C CYS A 32 2.05 1.57 21.11
N SER A 33 2.07 1.96 19.84
CA SER A 33 3.34 2.19 19.14
C SER A 33 3.74 3.66 19.20
N LYS A 34 4.94 3.96 19.71
CA LYS A 34 5.63 5.23 19.40
C LYS A 34 5.48 5.44 17.90
N LYS A 35 4.94 6.59 17.45
CA LYS A 35 4.88 6.90 16.01
C LYS A 35 6.28 6.68 15.45
N PRO A 36 6.49 5.71 14.55
CA PRO A 36 7.83 5.45 14.04
C PRO A 36 8.33 6.71 13.36
N ALA A 37 9.62 7.02 13.52
CA ALA A 37 10.21 8.19 12.90
C ALA A 37 10.04 8.12 11.38
N THR A 38 9.69 9.25 10.77
CA THR A 38 9.70 9.40 9.31
C THR A 38 11.11 9.20 8.78
N ALA A 39 11.24 8.59 7.61
CA ALA A 39 12.53 8.41 6.98
C ALA A 39 13.18 9.76 6.66
N GLN A 40 14.52 9.80 6.62
CA GLN A 40 15.25 11.05 6.38
C GLN A 40 14.87 11.67 5.04
N GLY A 41 14.43 12.94 5.07
CA GLY A 41 13.98 13.68 3.90
C GLY A 41 12.56 13.35 3.42
N TYR A 42 11.78 12.58 4.18
CA TYR A 42 10.37 12.28 3.92
C TYR A 42 9.48 12.93 5.00
N LYS A 43 8.25 13.30 4.64
CA LYS A 43 7.30 13.98 5.54
C LYS A 43 6.33 13.01 6.20
N VAL A 44 6.01 11.90 5.52
CA VAL A 44 4.99 10.94 5.94
C VAL A 44 5.55 9.52 5.97
N LEU A 45 6.29 9.11 4.93
CA LEU A 45 6.79 7.75 4.78
C LEU A 45 7.91 7.42 5.79
N ARG A 46 7.89 6.18 6.29
CA ARG A 46 8.89 5.58 7.18
C ARG A 46 9.78 4.63 6.40
N GLU A 47 10.91 4.22 6.99
CA GLU A 47 11.89 3.35 6.31
C GLU A 47 11.28 2.05 5.76
N GLY A 48 10.44 1.37 6.55
CA GLY A 48 9.75 0.16 6.11
C GLY A 48 8.81 0.41 4.93
N ASP A 49 8.12 1.55 4.92
CA ASP A 49 7.22 1.91 3.81
C ASP A 49 8.00 2.14 2.50
N LEU A 50 9.22 2.70 2.58
CA LEU A 50 10.10 2.89 1.41
C LEU A 50 10.57 1.56 0.81
N LEU A 51 10.84 0.57 1.67
CA LEU A 51 11.21 -0.77 1.23
C LEU A 51 10.03 -1.45 0.56
N PHE A 52 8.86 -1.43 1.20
CA PHE A 52 7.63 -2.02 0.71
C PHE A 52 7.18 -1.41 -0.63
N LEU A 53 6.96 -0.09 -0.68
CA LEU A 53 6.47 0.57 -1.90
C LEU A 53 7.49 0.51 -3.04
N GLY A 54 8.79 0.59 -2.71
CA GLY A 54 9.85 0.46 -3.71
C GLY A 54 9.97 -0.96 -4.28
N ALA A 55 9.66 -2.00 -3.50
CA ALA A 55 9.62 -3.38 -4.00
C ALA A 55 8.40 -3.64 -4.90
N LEU A 56 7.26 -2.99 -4.63
CA LEU A 56 6.05 -3.12 -5.45
C LEU A 56 6.12 -2.35 -6.78
N ALA A 57 6.85 -1.24 -6.83
CA ALA A 57 6.84 -0.35 -7.97
C ALA A 57 7.16 -1.03 -9.32
N PRO A 58 8.20 -1.88 -9.45
CA PRO A 58 8.49 -2.57 -10.70
C PRO A 58 7.40 -3.56 -11.10
N ALA A 59 6.74 -4.22 -10.13
CA ALA A 59 5.66 -5.17 -10.41
C ALA A 59 4.38 -4.45 -10.88
N VAL A 60 4.08 -3.27 -10.32
CA VAL A 60 2.90 -2.49 -10.71
C VAL A 60 3.08 -1.81 -12.07
N LEU A 61 4.25 -1.22 -12.31
CA LEU A 61 4.52 -0.41 -13.50
C LEU A 61 5.02 -1.24 -14.68
N VAL A 62 5.52 -2.45 -14.42
CA VAL A 62 5.99 -3.42 -15.41
C VAL A 62 6.96 -2.76 -16.41
N LYS A 63 6.54 -2.57 -17.67
CA LYS A 63 7.38 -2.02 -18.75
C LYS A 63 7.64 -0.52 -18.60
N ALA A 64 6.84 0.20 -17.81
CA ALA A 64 7.00 1.63 -17.60
C ALA A 64 8.12 1.98 -16.62
N TYR A 65 8.64 1.01 -15.85
CA TYR A 65 9.68 1.21 -14.85
C TYR A 65 11.02 0.63 -15.31
N PRO A 66 12.16 1.34 -15.14
CA PRO A 66 12.33 2.67 -14.55
C PRO A 66 11.99 3.81 -15.53
N GLY A 67 11.68 3.48 -16.79
CA GLY A 67 11.23 4.44 -17.79
C GLY A 67 12.20 5.62 -18.00
N PRO A 68 11.68 6.81 -18.37
CA PRO A 68 12.45 8.03 -18.55
C PRO A 68 13.17 8.53 -17.29
N LEU A 69 12.77 8.06 -16.11
CA LEU A 69 13.34 8.47 -14.82
C LEU A 69 14.69 7.81 -14.51
N GLY A 70 15.06 6.75 -15.24
CA GLY A 70 16.39 6.14 -15.16
C GLY A 70 16.77 5.64 -13.76
N LEU A 71 18.01 5.89 -13.34
CA LEU A 71 18.56 5.38 -12.08
C LEU A 71 17.85 5.96 -10.84
N ASP A 72 17.32 7.18 -10.94
CA ASP A 72 16.66 7.88 -9.84
C ASP A 72 15.16 7.53 -9.73
N ALA A 73 14.65 6.67 -10.62
CA ALA A 73 13.25 6.28 -10.71
C ALA A 73 12.63 5.89 -9.35
N ARG A 74 13.35 5.09 -8.56
CA ARG A 74 12.88 4.62 -7.25
C ARG A 74 12.70 5.79 -6.29
N GLU A 75 13.74 6.61 -6.13
CA GLU A 75 13.71 7.73 -5.19
C GLU A 75 12.64 8.75 -5.60
N ARG A 76 12.61 9.13 -6.88
CA ARG A 76 11.62 10.08 -7.42
C ARG A 76 10.18 9.61 -7.20
N LEU A 77 9.90 8.34 -7.46
CA LEU A 77 8.60 7.75 -7.19
C LEU A 77 8.25 7.82 -5.70
N LEU A 78 9.17 7.46 -4.81
CA LEU A 78 8.95 7.48 -3.36
C LEU A 78 8.74 8.91 -2.83
N LYS A 79 9.48 9.90 -3.33
CA LYS A 79 9.27 11.32 -2.99
C LYS A 79 7.90 11.81 -3.47
N GLN A 80 7.49 11.42 -4.66
CA GLN A 80 6.18 11.80 -5.18
C GLN A 80 5.03 11.12 -4.41
N LEU A 81 5.20 9.86 -4.03
CA LEU A 81 4.30 9.14 -3.13
C LEU A 81 4.14 9.86 -1.79
N ASP A 82 5.25 10.26 -1.16
CA ASP A 82 5.25 11.00 0.10
C ASP A 82 4.55 12.36 -0.04
N SER A 83 4.80 13.08 -1.14
CA SER A 83 4.12 14.34 -1.46
C SER A 83 2.61 14.16 -1.57
N ILE A 84 2.15 13.13 -2.30
CA ILE A 84 0.73 12.80 -2.41
C ILE A 84 0.15 12.47 -1.05
N LEU A 85 0.77 11.57 -0.28
CA LEU A 85 0.31 11.21 1.08
C LEU A 85 0.21 12.45 1.99
N ASN A 86 1.13 13.41 1.85
CA ASN A 86 1.11 14.64 2.62
C ASN A 86 -0.05 15.60 2.25
N THR A 87 -0.69 15.42 1.09
CA THR A 87 -1.89 16.18 0.69
C THR A 87 -3.20 15.49 1.08
N LEU A 88 -3.18 14.18 1.39
CA LEU A 88 -4.38 13.46 1.82
C LEU A 88 -4.90 13.96 3.17
N GLN A 89 -6.23 13.93 3.35
CA GLN A 89 -6.87 14.17 4.65
C GLN A 89 -6.41 13.16 5.70
N GLY A 90 -6.44 13.56 6.98
CA GLY A 90 -5.89 12.76 8.08
C GLY A 90 -6.47 11.34 8.19
N HIS A 91 -7.77 11.17 7.95
CA HIS A 91 -8.43 9.86 8.00
C HIS A 91 -7.91 8.93 6.90
N ALA A 92 -7.99 9.35 5.63
CA ALA A 92 -7.52 8.56 4.49
C ALA A 92 -6.01 8.26 4.57
N ARG A 93 -5.20 9.23 5.05
CA ARG A 93 -3.78 9.01 5.29
C ARG A 93 -3.54 7.96 6.37
N GLY A 94 -4.29 8.02 7.48
CA GLY A 94 -4.19 7.06 8.57
C GLY A 94 -4.51 5.62 8.14
N GLU A 95 -5.53 5.43 7.32
CA GLU A 95 -5.90 4.12 6.78
C GLU A 95 -4.78 3.51 5.91
N LEU A 96 -4.16 4.33 5.05
CA LEU A 96 -3.02 3.88 4.23
C LEU A 96 -1.80 3.53 5.10
N LEU A 97 -1.48 4.35 6.10
CA LEU A 97 -0.37 4.08 7.01
C LEU A 97 -0.60 2.80 7.84
N MET A 98 -1.85 2.55 8.27
CA MET A 98 -2.21 1.30 8.95
C MET A 98 -2.04 0.08 8.04
N MET A 99 -2.38 0.20 6.76
CA MET A 99 -2.10 -0.84 5.78
C MET A 99 -0.60 -1.05 5.61
N PHE A 100 0.21 0.01 5.59
CA PHE A 100 1.66 -0.14 5.51
C PHE A 100 2.25 -0.77 6.78
N ASP A 101 1.71 -0.44 7.96
CA ASP A 101 2.08 -1.09 9.23
C ASP A 101 1.81 -2.59 9.21
N LEU A 102 0.67 -2.99 8.64
CA LEU A 102 0.34 -4.39 8.41
C LEU A 102 1.42 -5.08 7.54
N MET A 103 1.93 -4.39 6.53
CA MET A 103 2.94 -4.93 5.60
C MET A 103 4.37 -4.89 6.16
N ASN A 104 4.64 -4.04 7.15
CA ASN A 104 5.92 -3.99 7.85
C ASN A 104 6.02 -5.03 8.99
N SER A 105 4.89 -5.58 9.44
CA SER A 105 4.84 -6.63 10.46
C SER A 105 4.93 -8.02 9.83
N ALA A 106 6.03 -8.74 10.06
CA ALA A 106 6.26 -10.06 9.45
C ALA A 106 5.12 -11.07 9.71
N PRO A 107 4.59 -11.23 10.95
CA PRO A 107 3.47 -12.16 11.19
C PRO A 107 2.20 -11.78 10.42
N LEU A 108 1.88 -10.48 10.37
CA LEU A 108 0.66 -10.00 9.72
C LEU A 108 0.77 -10.05 8.19
N ARG A 109 1.96 -9.75 7.67
CA ARG A 109 2.30 -9.87 6.26
C ARG A 109 2.11 -11.32 5.78
N LEU A 110 2.60 -12.29 6.55
CA LEU A 110 2.40 -13.71 6.25
C LEU A 110 0.93 -14.12 6.30
N ALA A 111 0.20 -13.71 7.35
CA ALA A 111 -1.24 -13.98 7.46
C ALA A 111 -2.06 -13.39 6.30
N THR A 112 -1.56 -12.32 5.69
CA THR A 112 -2.22 -11.66 4.55
C THR A 112 -1.81 -12.21 3.19
N GLY A 113 -0.85 -13.15 3.12
CA GLY A 113 -0.41 -13.81 1.89
C GLY A 113 0.74 -13.11 1.18
N ALA A 114 1.49 -12.25 1.87
CA ALA A 114 2.70 -11.63 1.35
C ALA A 114 3.95 -12.51 1.59
N PRO A 115 5.09 -12.21 0.92
CA PRO A 115 6.28 -13.04 0.94
C PRO A 115 6.88 -13.20 2.35
N TRP A 116 7.58 -14.31 2.58
CA TRP A 116 8.23 -14.58 3.87
C TRP A 116 9.46 -13.69 4.11
N GLY A 117 10.28 -13.44 3.07
CA GLY A 117 11.48 -12.60 3.15
C GLY A 117 11.16 -11.10 3.28
N SER A 118 12.07 -10.31 3.86
CA SER A 118 11.89 -8.85 4.01
C SER A 118 11.59 -8.17 2.66
N TRP A 119 10.84 -7.07 2.65
CA TRP A 119 10.62 -6.30 1.40
C TRP A 119 11.92 -5.77 0.77
N SER A 120 13.00 -5.64 1.56
CA SER A 120 14.35 -5.31 1.04
C SER A 120 14.93 -6.40 0.15
N GLU A 121 14.51 -7.65 0.34
CA GLU A 121 15.02 -8.84 -0.36
C GLU A 121 13.99 -9.42 -1.35
N ALA A 122 12.77 -8.87 -1.36
CA ALA A 122 11.70 -9.34 -2.22
C ALA A 122 12.05 -9.11 -3.70
N SER A 123 11.92 -10.17 -4.50
CA SER A 123 12.06 -10.06 -5.94
C SER A 123 10.82 -9.41 -6.56
N VAL A 124 10.93 -8.95 -7.82
CA VAL A 124 9.78 -8.44 -8.58
C VAL A 124 8.69 -9.53 -8.73
N LYS A 125 9.10 -10.79 -8.82
CA LYS A 125 8.16 -11.92 -8.87
C LYS A 125 7.40 -12.09 -7.56
N ASP A 126 8.06 -11.96 -6.41
CA ASP A 126 7.40 -12.04 -5.10
C ASP A 126 6.37 -10.92 -4.93
N ALA A 127 6.70 -9.71 -5.40
CA ALA A 127 5.78 -8.58 -5.40
C ALA A 127 4.58 -8.81 -6.33
N ASP A 128 4.79 -9.37 -7.53
CA ASP A 128 3.72 -9.70 -8.47
C ASP A 128 2.81 -10.83 -7.95
N ASP A 129 3.38 -11.91 -7.41
CA ASP A 129 2.64 -13.02 -6.82
C ASP A 129 1.78 -12.54 -5.63
N PHE A 130 2.33 -11.65 -4.78
CA PHE A 130 1.58 -10.97 -3.73
C PHE A 130 0.40 -10.15 -4.27
N LEU A 131 0.65 -9.26 -5.23
CA LEU A 131 -0.37 -8.41 -5.82
C LEU A 131 -1.49 -9.24 -6.47
N ASN A 132 -1.12 -10.30 -7.20
CA ASN A 132 -2.08 -11.23 -7.81
C ASN A 132 -2.89 -11.98 -6.75
N SER A 133 -2.28 -12.41 -5.65
CA SER A 133 -3.01 -13.06 -4.54
C SER A 133 -4.07 -12.14 -3.92
N TRP A 134 -3.78 -10.84 -3.78
CA TRP A 134 -4.71 -9.86 -3.24
C TRP A 134 -5.80 -9.49 -4.25
N LYS A 135 -5.43 -9.33 -5.52
CA LYS A 135 -6.34 -9.07 -6.65
C LYS A 135 -7.42 -10.15 -6.77
N HIS A 136 -7.06 -11.41 -6.62
CA HIS A 136 -7.97 -12.57 -6.76
C HIS A 136 -8.52 -13.10 -5.42
N SER A 137 -8.29 -12.40 -4.31
CA SER A 137 -8.79 -12.84 -3.01
C SER A 137 -10.31 -12.80 -2.92
N SER A 138 -10.92 -13.74 -2.20
CA SER A 138 -12.34 -13.70 -1.82
C SER A 138 -12.65 -12.56 -0.84
N LEU A 139 -11.66 -12.09 -0.08
CA LEU A 139 -11.81 -11.00 0.89
C LEU A 139 -11.78 -9.65 0.19
N GLN A 140 -12.87 -8.87 0.33
CA GLN A 140 -13.00 -7.55 -0.30
C GLN A 140 -11.89 -6.59 0.12
N ILE A 141 -11.49 -6.60 1.40
CA ILE A 141 -10.44 -5.72 1.93
C ILE A 141 -9.09 -5.92 1.22
N LYS A 142 -8.73 -7.16 0.85
CA LYS A 142 -7.50 -7.45 0.10
C LYS A 142 -7.56 -6.91 -1.33
N ARG A 143 -8.71 -7.10 -2.01
CA ARG A 143 -8.92 -6.54 -3.35
C ARG A 143 -8.89 -5.01 -3.35
N MET A 144 -9.45 -4.38 -2.32
CA MET A 144 -9.39 -2.93 -2.12
C MET A 144 -7.95 -2.47 -1.87
N GLY A 145 -7.19 -3.19 -1.05
CA GLY A 145 -5.77 -2.92 -0.82
C GLY A 145 -4.95 -3.00 -2.11
N TYR A 146 -5.15 -4.04 -2.93
CA TYR A 146 -4.53 -4.15 -4.26
C TYR A 146 -4.85 -2.93 -5.14
N ALA A 147 -6.14 -2.58 -5.28
CA ALA A 147 -6.55 -1.45 -6.10
C ALA A 147 -5.97 -0.12 -5.59
N GLY A 148 -5.94 0.06 -4.26
CA GLY A 148 -5.36 1.23 -3.60
C GLY A 148 -3.86 1.36 -3.85
N LEU A 149 -3.10 0.28 -3.68
CA LEU A 149 -1.66 0.25 -3.95
C LEU A 149 -1.34 0.56 -5.41
N CYS A 150 -2.01 -0.12 -6.35
CA CYS A 150 -1.81 0.13 -7.78
C CYS A 150 -2.15 1.57 -8.15
N LYS A 151 -3.26 2.11 -7.63
CA LYS A 151 -3.67 3.50 -7.87
C LYS A 151 -2.65 4.49 -7.32
N LEU A 152 -2.20 4.30 -6.07
CA LEU A 152 -1.25 5.18 -5.39
C LEU A 152 0.09 5.23 -6.16
N ILE A 153 0.64 4.06 -6.53
CA ILE A 153 1.88 3.97 -7.30
C ILE A 153 1.70 4.58 -8.70
N SER A 154 0.61 4.26 -9.39
CA SER A 154 0.36 4.75 -10.75
C SER A 154 0.20 6.27 -10.80
N ILE A 155 -0.58 6.86 -9.88
CA ILE A 155 -0.74 8.31 -9.80
C ILE A 155 0.61 8.97 -9.50
N SER A 156 1.42 8.39 -8.60
CA SER A 156 2.73 8.95 -8.27
C SER A 156 3.72 8.85 -9.43
N TRP A 157 3.61 7.84 -10.29
CA TRP A 157 4.44 7.72 -11.47
C TRP A 157 3.99 8.69 -12.58
N TYR A 158 2.72 8.66 -12.95
CA TYR A 158 2.19 9.39 -14.09
C TYR A 158 1.79 10.84 -13.80
N THR A 159 2.01 11.34 -12.58
CA THR A 159 1.97 12.79 -12.29
C THR A 159 3.29 13.50 -12.59
N GLN A 160 4.36 12.74 -12.89
CA GLN A 160 5.66 13.30 -13.23
C GLN A 160 5.73 13.62 -14.73
N PRO A 161 6.07 14.87 -15.13
CA PRO A 161 6.05 15.29 -16.53
C PRO A 161 6.87 14.43 -17.49
N GLU A 162 7.98 13.88 -17.01
CA GLU A 162 8.88 13.03 -17.81
C GLU A 162 8.20 11.73 -18.25
N ASN A 163 7.18 11.28 -17.52
CA ASN A 163 6.40 10.10 -17.85
C ASN A 163 5.22 10.39 -18.80
N PHE A 164 4.83 11.66 -19.01
CA PHE A 164 3.68 11.98 -19.89
C PHE A 164 3.87 11.47 -21.33
N PRO A 165 5.04 11.62 -21.98
CA PRO A 165 5.23 11.13 -23.35
C PRO A 165 5.06 9.61 -23.48
N THR A 166 5.33 8.86 -22.40
CA THR A 166 5.20 7.39 -22.41
C THR A 166 3.75 6.92 -22.53
N THR A 167 2.80 7.76 -22.15
CA THR A 167 1.35 7.47 -22.27
C THR A 167 0.72 8.18 -23.46
N GLY A 168 1.49 8.94 -24.24
CA GLY A 168 0.97 9.81 -25.30
C GLY A 168 0.26 11.06 -24.77
N TYR A 169 0.36 11.35 -23.48
CA TYR A 169 -0.22 12.56 -22.90
C TYR A 169 0.69 13.77 -23.19
N PRO A 170 0.19 14.86 -23.81
CA PRO A 170 1.00 16.04 -24.10
C PRO A 170 1.29 16.91 -22.87
N GLY A 171 0.75 16.55 -21.70
CA GLY A 171 0.81 17.37 -20.50
C GLY A 171 -0.42 18.25 -20.28
N PRO A 172 -0.47 18.96 -19.14
CA PRO A 172 -1.57 19.85 -18.82
C PRO A 172 -1.67 21.00 -19.83
N PRO A 173 -2.89 21.49 -20.14
CA PRO A 173 -3.09 22.56 -21.10
C PRO A 173 -2.40 23.85 -20.63
N VAL A 174 -1.61 24.45 -21.53
CA VAL A 174 -0.85 25.70 -21.25
C VAL A 174 -1.75 26.94 -21.31
N LYS A 175 -2.91 26.85 -21.97
CA LYS A 175 -3.90 27.93 -22.06
C LYS A 175 -5.24 27.43 -21.50
N ILE A 176 -5.74 28.09 -20.44
CA ILE A 176 -7.09 27.90 -19.95
C ILE A 176 -8.00 28.73 -20.87
N PRO A 177 -9.00 28.14 -21.56
CA PRO A 177 -9.98 28.92 -22.30
C PRO A 177 -10.70 29.84 -21.30
N THR A 178 -10.52 31.15 -21.42
CA THR A 178 -11.36 32.11 -20.70
C THR A 178 -12.77 31.99 -21.26
N PRO A 179 -13.83 32.04 -20.41
CA PRO A 179 -15.19 32.08 -20.91
C PRO A 179 -15.33 33.29 -21.85
N VAL A 180 -15.81 33.03 -23.07
CA VAL A 180 -16.10 34.09 -24.04
C VAL A 180 -17.23 34.92 -23.44
N SER A 181 -16.99 36.20 -23.15
CA SER A 181 -18.06 37.11 -22.75
C SER A 181 -19.09 37.16 -23.88
N ALA A 182 -20.33 36.81 -23.57
CA ALA A 182 -21.48 36.86 -24.48
C ALA A 182 -21.90 38.32 -24.75
#